data_AF-A0A3D0REZ9-F1
#
_entry.id   AF-A0A3D0REZ9-F1
#
_cell.length_a   1.000
_cell.length_b   1.000
_cell.length_c   1.000
_cell.angle_alpha   90.00
_cell.angle_beta   90.00
_cell.angle_gamma   90.00
#
_symmetry.space_group_name_H-M   'P 1'
#
loop_
_entity.id
_entity.type
_entity.pdbx_description
1 polymer ?
#
loop_
_entity_poly.entity_id
_entity_poly.type
_entity_poly.pdbx_seq_one_letter_code
_entity_poly.pdbx_strand_id
1 'polypeptide(L)'
;MSANQPELPAALLSAFGRADSVITISPQAVVANWRYLASLSSPTTETAAVVKADAYGLGASQLAPHLVDAGCRTFFVMSLDEAITLRGALNDSGHDANGHDTSRHDT
;
A
#
# COMPACT_ATOMS: atom_id res chain seq x y z
N MET A 1 -7.73 -1.46 24.21
CA MET A 1 -6.91 -2.53 23.60
C MET A 1 -5.55 -1.94 23.31
N SER A 2 -4.55 -2.30 24.09
CA SER A 2 -3.18 -1.79 23.95
C SER A 2 -2.61 -2.30 22.63
N ALA A 3 -2.37 -1.40 21.67
CA ALA A 3 -1.64 -1.76 20.47
C ALA A 3 -0.22 -2.12 20.90
N ASN A 4 0.14 -3.40 20.70
CA ASN A 4 1.50 -3.89 20.80
C ASN A 4 2.32 -3.18 19.70
N GLN A 5 2.85 -1.99 19.98
CA GLN A 5 3.87 -1.41 19.11
C GLN A 5 5.11 -2.28 19.31
N PRO A 6 5.56 -3.02 18.28
CA PRO A 6 6.81 -3.75 18.41
C PRO A 6 7.92 -2.73 18.70
N GLU A 7 8.58 -2.87 19.83
CA GLU A 7 9.85 -2.19 20.11
C GLU A 7 10.77 -2.43 18.91
N LEU A 8 11.18 -1.37 18.21
CA LEU A 8 12.10 -1.49 17.10
C LEU A 8 13.43 -2.00 17.67
N PRO A 9 13.93 -3.18 17.28
CA PRO A 9 15.20 -3.66 17.79
C PRO A 9 16.29 -2.64 17.49
N ALA A 10 17.19 -2.36 18.42
CA ALA A 10 18.28 -1.39 18.21
C ALA A 10 19.12 -1.66 16.94
N ALA A 11 19.20 -2.92 16.52
CA ALA A 11 19.82 -3.34 15.26
C ALA A 11 19.11 -2.76 14.01
N LEU A 12 17.79 -2.59 14.07
CA LEU A 12 17.00 -1.99 13.00
C LEU A 12 17.31 -0.48 12.87
N LEU A 13 17.49 0.22 14.00
CA LEU A 13 17.88 1.64 14.00
C LEU A 13 19.25 1.86 13.35
N SER A 14 20.22 0.97 13.61
CA SER A 14 21.54 1.03 12.95
C SER A 14 21.48 0.83 11.44
N ALA A 15 20.44 0.16 10.91
CA ALA A 15 20.26 -0.04 9.48
C ALA A 15 19.80 1.24 8.76
N PHE A 16 19.21 2.20 9.48
CA PHE A 16 18.75 3.48 8.93
C PHE A 16 19.84 4.58 8.91
N GLY A 17 21.11 4.24 9.18
CA GLY A 17 22.25 5.13 9.02
C GLY A 17 22.24 6.31 10.01
N ARG A 18 22.23 7.55 9.49
CA ARG A 18 22.17 8.79 10.30
C ARG A 18 20.74 9.33 10.50
N ALA A 19 19.72 8.48 10.36
CA ALA A 19 18.35 8.92 10.60
C ALA A 19 18.13 9.15 12.11
N ASP A 20 17.86 10.40 12.50
CA ASP A 20 17.57 10.76 13.89
C ASP A 20 16.11 10.47 14.30
N SER A 21 15.28 9.99 13.37
CA SER A 21 13.87 9.69 13.59
C SER A 21 13.37 8.59 12.64
N VAL A 22 12.44 7.78 13.13
CA VAL A 22 11.84 6.67 12.37
C VAL A 22 10.32 6.73 12.46
N ILE A 23 9.65 6.46 11.34
CA ILE A 23 8.20 6.28 11.26
C ILE A 23 7.94 4.83 10.85
N THR A 24 7.15 4.12 11.66
CA THR A 24 6.75 2.74 11.37
C THR A 24 5.37 2.74 10.72
N ILE A 25 5.29 2.21 9.50
CA ILE A 25 4.03 2.07 8.76
C ILE A 25 3.54 0.62 8.83
N SER A 26 2.25 0.44 9.07
CA SER A 26 1.58 -0.85 8.99
C SER A 26 0.71 -0.91 7.73
N PRO A 27 1.12 -1.67 6.69
CA PRO A 27 0.28 -1.86 5.51
C PRO A 27 -1.08 -2.47 5.83
N GLN A 28 -1.13 -3.36 6.84
CA GLN A 28 -2.38 -4.01 7.26
C GLN A 28 -3.37 -3.01 7.89
N ALA A 29 -2.89 -1.97 8.58
CA ALA A 29 -3.75 -0.91 9.08
C ALA A 29 -4.37 -0.10 7.93
N VAL A 30 -3.59 0.20 6.89
CA VAL A 30 -4.08 0.89 5.69
C VAL A 30 -5.13 0.05 4.96
N VAL A 31 -4.87 -1.25 4.79
CA VAL A 31 -5.83 -2.20 4.20
C VAL A 31 -7.12 -2.28 5.01
N ALA A 32 -7.04 -2.36 6.34
CA ALA A 32 -8.21 -2.39 7.20
C ALA A 32 -9.05 -1.12 7.07
N ASN A 33 -8.40 0.05 7.03
CA ASN A 33 -9.08 1.33 6.82
C ASN A 33 -9.76 1.39 5.44
N TRP A 34 -9.06 0.95 4.39
CA TRP A 34 -9.65 0.91 3.05
C TRP A 34 -10.85 -0.03 2.98
N ARG A 35 -10.78 -1.24 3.55
CA ARG A 35 -11.91 -2.19 3.60
C ARG A 35 -13.10 -1.62 4.36
N TYR A 36 -12.85 -0.93 5.46
CA TYR A 36 -13.90 -0.25 6.21
C TYR A 36 -14.58 0.80 5.33
N LEU A 37 -13.83 1.69 4.67
CA LEU A 37 -14.39 2.68 3.76
C LEU A 37 -15.14 2.05 2.58
N ALA A 38 -14.60 0.96 2.01
CA ALA A 38 -15.25 0.20 0.95
C ALA A 38 -16.59 -0.40 1.40
N SER A 39 -16.67 -0.87 2.65
CA SER A 39 -17.92 -1.42 3.21
C SER A 39 -19.03 -0.38 3.41
N LEU A 40 -18.68 0.91 3.44
CA LEU A 40 -19.65 2.01 3.52
C LEU A 40 -20.21 2.40 2.14
N SER A 41 -19.57 1.95 1.06
CA SER A 41 -20.03 2.19 -0.31
C SER A 41 -21.12 1.21 -0.70
N SER A 42 -21.98 1.59 -1.64
CA SER A 42 -22.95 0.65 -2.22
C SER A 42 -22.22 -0.44 -3.02
N PRO A 43 -22.82 -1.63 -3.23
CA PRO A 43 -22.21 -2.68 -4.04
C PRO A 43 -21.91 -2.28 -5.50
N THR A 44 -22.55 -1.21 -5.98
CA THR A 44 -22.38 -0.66 -7.33
C THR A 44 -21.37 0.49 -7.39
N THR A 45 -20.79 0.89 -6.25
CA THR A 45 -19.84 2.00 -6.14
C THR A 45 -18.46 1.44 -5.79
N GLU A 46 -17.48 1.71 -6.64
CA GLU A 46 -16.09 1.34 -6.36
C GLU A 46 -15.43 2.34 -5.40
N THR A 47 -14.69 1.84 -4.41
CA THR A 47 -13.85 2.65 -3.54
C THR A 47 -12.41 2.65 -4.01
N ALA A 48 -11.98 3.76 -4.61
CA ALA A 48 -10.62 3.97 -5.08
C ALA A 48 -9.65 4.35 -3.94
N ALA A 49 -8.36 4.10 -4.13
CA ALA A 49 -7.30 4.56 -3.24
C ALA A 49 -6.58 5.79 -3.82
N VAL A 50 -6.54 6.90 -3.08
CA VAL A 50 -5.77 8.09 -3.47
C VAL A 50 -4.38 8.00 -2.84
N VAL A 51 -3.34 7.85 -3.65
CA VAL A 51 -1.96 7.60 -3.21
C VAL A 51 -0.97 8.66 -3.70
N LYS A 52 -1.45 9.88 -3.96
CA LYS A 52 -0.60 11.03 -4.29
C LYS A 52 0.45 11.34 -3.21
N ALA A 53 1.52 12.03 -3.60
CA ALA A 53 2.65 12.38 -2.75
C ALA A 53 3.22 11.14 -2.03
N ASP A 54 3.48 10.08 -2.79
CA ASP A 54 3.97 8.79 -2.28
C ASP A 54 3.07 8.22 -1.15
N ALA A 55 1.76 8.15 -1.41
CA ALA A 55 0.75 7.78 -0.43
C ALA A 55 0.80 8.65 0.83
N TYR A 56 0.89 9.97 0.66
CA TYR A 56 1.06 10.93 1.77
C TYR A 56 2.32 10.67 2.61
N GLY A 57 3.41 10.25 1.96
CA GLY A 57 4.69 9.91 2.59
C GLY A 57 4.73 8.55 3.29
N LEU A 58 3.76 7.67 3.01
CA LEU A 58 3.68 6.33 3.61
C LEU A 58 4.32 5.24 2.73
N GLY A 59 4.71 5.55 1.49
CA GLY A 59 5.32 4.62 0.55
C GLY A 59 4.28 3.94 -0.35
N ALA A 60 3.90 4.59 -1.44
CA ALA A 60 2.89 4.11 -2.38
C ALA A 60 3.29 2.77 -3.03
N SER A 61 4.54 2.62 -3.44
CA SER A 61 5.05 1.39 -4.07
C SER A 61 4.96 0.17 -3.16
N GLN A 62 5.05 0.36 -1.84
CA GLN A 62 4.93 -0.73 -0.86
C GLN A 62 3.47 -1.00 -0.49
N LEU A 63 2.64 0.05 -0.40
CA LEU A 63 1.24 -0.08 0.00
C LEU A 63 0.32 -0.58 -1.10
N ALA A 64 0.60 -0.24 -2.37
CA ALA A 64 -0.31 -0.52 -3.47
C ALA A 64 -0.56 -2.02 -3.71
N PRO A 65 0.45 -2.91 -3.70
CA PRO A 65 0.21 -4.36 -3.82
C PRO A 65 -0.75 -4.89 -2.74
N HIS A 66 -0.58 -4.44 -1.49
CA HIS A 66 -1.47 -4.83 -0.39
C HIS A 66 -2.91 -4.34 -0.59
N LEU A 67 -3.11 -3.14 -1.15
CA LEU A 67 -4.42 -2.61 -1.49
C LEU A 67 -5.05 -3.38 -2.66
N VAL A 68 -4.26 -3.77 -3.66
CA VAL A 68 -4.72 -4.62 -4.76
C VAL A 68 -5.16 -5.98 -4.22
N ASP A 69 -4.36 -6.63 -3.38
CA ASP A 69 -4.73 -7.90 -2.72
C ASP A 69 -6.00 -7.76 -1.85
N ALA A 70 -6.23 -6.57 -1.28
CA ALA A 70 -7.42 -6.30 -0.51
C ALA A 70 -8.70 -6.13 -1.35
N GLY A 71 -8.56 -5.90 -2.67
CA GLY A 71 -9.66 -5.71 -3.62
C GLY A 71 -9.72 -4.31 -4.27
N CYS A 72 -8.78 -3.41 -3.98
CA CYS A 72 -8.73 -2.09 -4.62
C CYS A 72 -8.28 -2.23 -6.07
N ARG A 73 -8.95 -1.55 -7.01
CA ARG A 73 -8.65 -1.63 -8.45
C ARG A 73 -8.32 -0.27 -9.04
N THR A 74 -8.97 0.79 -8.56
CA THR A 74 -8.69 2.15 -8.99
C THR A 74 -7.78 2.92 -8.03
N PHE A 75 -6.74 3.53 -8.58
CA PHE A 75 -5.82 4.41 -7.85
C PHE A 75 -5.80 5.82 -8.45
N PHE A 76 -5.72 6.84 -7.59
CA PHE A 76 -5.52 8.23 -7.99
C PHE A 76 -4.18 8.74 -7.48
N VAL A 77 -3.37 9.31 -8.37
CA VAL A 77 -2.07 9.93 -8.11
C VAL A 77 -2.09 11.39 -8.55
N MET A 78 -1.09 12.18 -8.13
CA MET A 78 -0.98 13.59 -8.50
C MET A 78 -0.30 13.79 -9.85
N SER A 79 0.66 12.94 -10.25
CA SER A 79 1.45 13.13 -11.47
C SER A 79 1.59 11.86 -12.31
N LEU A 80 2.01 12.03 -13.57
CA LEU A 80 2.33 10.91 -14.46
C LEU A 80 3.52 10.10 -13.94
N ASP A 81 4.52 10.75 -13.35
CA ASP A 81 5.70 10.05 -12.79
C ASP A 81 5.30 9.15 -11.63
N GLU A 82 4.37 9.59 -10.77
CA GLU A 82 3.79 8.75 -9.72
C GLU A 82 3.03 7.57 -10.33
N ALA A 83 2.28 7.78 -11.42
CA ALA A 83 1.55 6.70 -12.09
C ALA A 83 2.51 5.65 -12.69
N ILE A 84 3.59 6.08 -13.33
CA ILE A 84 4.61 5.20 -13.92
C ILE A 84 5.28 4.38 -12.81
N THR A 85 5.70 5.04 -11.72
CA THR A 85 6.33 4.40 -10.56
C THR A 85 5.40 3.36 -9.93
N LEU A 86 4.15 3.74 -9.68
CA LEU A 86 3.13 2.87 -9.09
C LEU A 86 2.87 1.64 -9.97
N ARG A 87 2.76 1.82 -11.30
CA ARG A 87 2.56 0.71 -12.24
C ARG A 87 3.75 -0.22 -12.29
N GLY A 88 4.97 0.31 -12.24
CA GLY A 88 6.18 -0.50 -12.12
C GLY A 88 6.16 -1.38 -10.87
N ALA A 89 5.85 -0.78 -9.71
CA ALA A 89 5.79 -1.50 -8.43
C ALA A 89 4.73 -2.62 -8.42
N LEU A 90 3.56 -2.38 -9.03
CA LEU A 90 2.51 -3.40 -9.17
C LEU A 90 2.96 -4.55 -10.07
N ASN A 91 3.56 -4.24 -11.23
CA ASN A 91 4.09 -5.27 -12.14
C ASN A 91 5.17 -6.12 -11.46
N ASP A 92 6.11 -5.49 -10.76
CA ASP A 92 7.19 -6.18 -10.03
C ASP A 92 6.64 -7.08 -8.90
N SER A 93 5.45 -6.76 -8.38
CA SER A 93 4.74 -7.53 -7.36
C SER A 93 3.80 -8.60 -7.93
N GLY A 94 3.76 -8.78 -9.26
CA GLY A 94 2.93 -9.79 -9.93
C GLY A 94 1.48 -9.36 -10.19
N HIS A 95 1.16 -8.07 -10.01
CA HIS A 95 -0.16 -7.52 -10.33
C HIS A 95 -0.15 -6.88 -11.72
N ASP A 96 -1.06 -7.31 -12.58
CA ASP A 96 -1.18 -6.74 -13.93
C ASP A 96 -1.84 -5.35 -13.93
N ALA A 97 -1.98 -4.76 -15.12
CA ALA A 97 -2.61 -3.44 -15.29
C ALA A 97 -4.07 -3.37 -14.80
N ASN A 98 -4.72 -4.52 -14.55
CA ASN A 98 -6.08 -4.64 -14.02
C ASN A 98 -6.10 -5.01 -12.53
N GLY A 99 -4.94 -5.14 -11.87
CA GLY A 99 -4.82 -5.54 -10.47
C GLY A 99 -5.18 -7.01 -10.22
N HIS A 100 -5.07 -7.89 -11.22
CA HIS A 100 -5.12 -9.33 -11.01
C HIS A 100 -3.76 -9.83 -10.53
N ASP A 101 -3.77 -10.66 -9.49
CA ASP A 101 -2.61 -11.46 -9.10
C ASP A 101 -2.36 -12.52 -10.16
N THR A 102 -1.29 -12.33 -10.93
CA THR A 102 -0.88 -13.24 -12.01
C THR A 102 -0.01 -14.39 -11.51
N SER A 103 0.41 -14.37 -10.24
CA SER A 103 1.31 -15.36 -9.64
C SER A 103 0.60 -16.66 -9.23
N ARG A 104 -0.73 -16.67 -9.20
CA ARG A 104 -1.57 -17.81 -8.75
C ARG A 104 -2.04 -18.76 -9.86
N HIS A 105 -1.54 -18.65 -11.09
CA HIS A 105 -2.06 -19.42 -12.24
C HIS A 105 -1.27 -20.68 -12.63
N ASP A 106 -0.26 -21.11 -11.86
CA ASP A 106 0.39 -22.43 -12.04
C ASP A 106 0.09 -23.35 -10.84
N THR A 107 -1.00 -24.12 -10.92
CA THR A 107 -1.16 -25.44 -10.25
C THR A 107 -2.16 -26.30 -10.99
#